data_AF-A0A957PMN7-F1
#
_entry.id   AF-A0A957PMN7-F1
#
_cell.length_a   1.000
_cell.length_b   1.000
_cell.length_c   1.000
_cell.angle_alpha   90.00
_cell.angle_beta   90.00
_cell.angle_gamma   90.00
#
_symmetry.space_group_name_H-M   'P 1'
#
loop_
_entity.id
_entity.type
_entity.pdbx_description
1 polymer ?
#
loop_
_entity_poly.entity_id
_entity_poly.type
_entity_poly.pdbx_seq_one_letter_code
_entity_poly.pdbx_strand_id
1 'polypeptide(L)'
;LPVWNPYTYSGHPFLADIQAAVFYPVSDALLLPTLPLDGAAARLYILQLEAVLHLALGGFFTYLLLRLITRNGWAALTGGILFAFSGYLTGYPPLQLAVLRSAVWLPLLLALLLHAAGRPERLLRWLLAGVIYAVAFLAGHPQTFLHLSYVAGAWTLLLLALSVRRGTWPRVLGGLVLTGLVAAGLSAAQLLPSLEFTRLS
;
A
#
# COMPACT_ATOMS: atom_id res chain seq x y z
N LEU A 1 -4.67 -18.27 -13.23
CA LEU A 1 -5.37 -16.98 -13.46
C LEU A 1 -5.42 -16.73 -14.96
N PRO A 2 -6.56 -16.33 -15.54
CA PRO A 2 -6.65 -16.08 -16.97
C PRO A 2 -5.84 -14.83 -17.35
N VAL A 3 -4.93 -14.97 -18.32
CA VAL A 3 -4.14 -13.83 -18.82
C VAL A 3 -5.00 -12.92 -19.69
N TRP A 4 -5.97 -13.51 -20.40
CA TRP A 4 -6.87 -12.84 -21.33
C TRP A 4 -8.32 -13.01 -20.89
N ASN A 5 -9.09 -11.93 -20.98
CA ASN A 5 -10.53 -11.93 -20.79
C ASN A 5 -11.22 -11.70 -22.14
N PRO A 6 -11.85 -12.72 -22.75
CA PRO A 6 -12.53 -12.59 -24.04
C PRO A 6 -13.89 -11.89 -23.96
N TYR A 7 -14.43 -11.69 -22.76
CA TYR A 7 -15.80 -11.22 -22.53
C TYR A 7 -15.90 -9.69 -22.43
N THR A 8 -14.78 -8.99 -22.35
CA THR A 8 -14.73 -7.54 -22.15
C THR A 8 -14.00 -6.89 -23.32
N TYR A 9 -14.62 -5.88 -23.94
CA TYR A 9 -14.08 -5.13 -25.10
C TYR A 9 -13.60 -6.01 -26.28
N SER A 10 -14.28 -7.13 -26.55
CA SER A 10 -13.86 -8.13 -27.56
C SER A 10 -12.51 -8.79 -27.26
N GLY A 11 -12.05 -8.70 -26.02
CA GLY A 11 -10.76 -9.19 -25.59
C GLY A 11 -9.94 -8.13 -24.86
N HIS A 12 -9.54 -8.43 -23.62
CA HIS A 12 -8.74 -7.55 -22.79
C HIS A 12 -7.68 -8.34 -22.00
N PRO A 13 -6.43 -7.84 -21.91
CA PRO A 13 -5.37 -8.53 -21.16
C PRO A 13 -5.55 -8.31 -19.66
N PHE A 14 -6.42 -9.11 -19.07
CA PHE A 14 -6.86 -9.00 -17.68
C PHE A 14 -5.71 -8.98 -16.67
N LEU A 15 -4.68 -9.81 -16.86
CA LEU A 15 -3.55 -9.87 -15.92
C LEU A 15 -2.59 -8.69 -16.07
N ALA A 16 -2.54 -8.06 -17.25
CA ALA A 16 -1.73 -6.87 -17.50
C ALA A 16 -2.39 -5.59 -16.98
N ASP A 17 -3.68 -5.64 -16.67
CA ASP A 17 -4.39 -4.51 -16.10
C ASP A 17 -4.09 -4.37 -14.60
N ILE A 18 -3.37 -3.30 -14.27
CA ILE A 18 -3.03 -2.94 -12.89
C ILE A 18 -4.31 -2.68 -12.07
N GLN A 19 -5.36 -2.15 -12.69
CA GLN A 19 -6.62 -1.83 -11.99
C GLN A 19 -7.40 -3.07 -11.56
N ALA A 20 -7.17 -4.22 -12.21
CA ALA A 20 -7.76 -5.48 -11.79
C ALA A 20 -7.26 -5.94 -10.40
N ALA A 21 -6.13 -5.41 -9.92
CA ALA A 21 -5.58 -5.64 -8.58
C ALA A 21 -5.49 -7.14 -8.19
N VAL A 22 -5.20 -8.00 -9.17
CA VAL A 22 -5.28 -9.47 -9.07
C VAL A 22 -4.37 -10.05 -7.98
N PHE A 23 -3.27 -9.36 -7.67
CA PHE A 23 -2.30 -9.79 -6.67
C PHE A 23 -2.39 -9.01 -5.36
N TYR A 24 -3.49 -8.31 -5.11
CA TYR A 24 -3.65 -7.54 -3.88
C TYR A 24 -4.08 -8.44 -2.70
N PRO A 25 -3.21 -8.65 -1.69
CA PRO A 25 -3.39 -9.75 -0.74
C PRO A 25 -4.60 -9.58 0.20
N VAL A 26 -5.02 -8.35 0.50
CA VAL A 26 -6.15 -8.13 1.42
C VAL A 26 -7.47 -8.48 0.73
N SER A 27 -7.65 -8.11 -0.55
CA SER A 27 -8.84 -8.52 -1.30
C SER A 27 -8.86 -10.03 -1.48
N ASP A 28 -7.74 -10.64 -1.85
CA ASP A 28 -7.66 -12.09 -2.06
C ASP A 28 -7.98 -12.86 -0.78
N ALA A 29 -7.46 -12.42 0.37
CA ALA A 29 -7.75 -13.03 1.66
C ALA A 29 -9.24 -12.97 2.03
N LEU A 30 -9.97 -11.94 1.60
CA LEU A 30 -11.40 -11.77 1.87
C LEU A 30 -12.29 -12.45 0.83
N LEU A 31 -11.89 -12.45 -0.44
CA LEU A 31 -12.72 -12.90 -1.56
C LEU A 31 -12.49 -14.39 -1.91
N LEU A 32 -11.29 -14.94 -1.79
CA LEU A 32 -11.02 -16.35 -2.12
C LEU A 32 -11.90 -17.33 -1.31
N PRO A 33 -12.13 -17.13 0.01
CA PRO A 33 -13.01 -18.01 0.78
C PRO A 33 -14.47 -17.99 0.31
N THR A 34 -14.84 -17.04 -0.55
CA THR A 34 -16.23 -16.76 -0.97
C THR A 34 -16.53 -17.26 -2.36
N LEU A 35 -15.53 -17.82 -3.05
CA LEU A 35 -15.69 -18.54 -4.31
C LEU A 35 -16.79 -19.63 -4.28
N PRO A 36 -16.97 -20.43 -3.21
CA PRO A 36 -18.02 -21.43 -3.17
C PRO A 36 -19.42 -20.86 -2.85
N LEU A 37 -19.55 -19.54 -2.61
CA LEU A 37 -20.84 -18.90 -2.41
C LEU A 37 -21.42 -18.47 -3.77
N ASP A 38 -22.62 -18.96 -4.09
CA ASP A 38 -23.32 -18.70 -5.36
C ASP A 38 -24.10 -17.36 -5.38
N GLY A 39 -23.93 -16.50 -4.37
CA GLY A 39 -24.64 -15.23 -4.27
C GLY A 39 -23.81 -14.01 -4.66
N ALA A 40 -24.18 -13.32 -5.74
CA ALA A 40 -23.60 -12.02 -6.08
C ALA A 40 -23.72 -11.00 -4.92
N ALA A 41 -24.83 -11.05 -4.17
CA ALA A 41 -25.04 -10.21 -2.99
C ALA A 41 -24.01 -10.46 -1.88
N ALA A 42 -23.61 -11.72 -1.65
CA ALA A 42 -22.61 -12.05 -0.63
C ALA A 42 -21.23 -11.46 -0.99
N ARG A 43 -20.85 -11.51 -2.27
CA ARG A 43 -19.58 -10.93 -2.74
C ARG A 43 -19.58 -9.41 -2.63
N LEU A 44 -20.69 -8.75 -2.97
CA LEU A 44 -20.86 -7.30 -2.80
C LEU A 44 -20.76 -6.88 -1.32
N TYR A 45 -21.37 -7.64 -0.42
CA TYR A 45 -21.28 -7.38 1.03
C TYR A 45 -19.83 -7.47 1.53
N ILE A 46 -19.04 -8.40 1.01
CA ILE A 46 -17.64 -8.58 1.42
C ILE A 46 -16.75 -7.47 0.89
N LEU A 47 -17.02 -6.94 -0.30
CA LEU A 47 -16.36 -5.73 -0.79
C LEU A 47 -16.68 -4.50 0.08
N GLN A 48 -17.91 -4.40 0.61
CA GLN A 48 -18.25 -3.34 1.57
C GLN A 48 -17.50 -3.51 2.90
N LEU A 49 -17.42 -4.75 3.41
CA LEU A 49 -16.65 -5.07 4.61
C LEU A 49 -15.16 -4.77 4.41
N GLU A 50 -14.62 -5.04 3.23
CA GLU A 50 -13.27 -4.68 2.85
C GLU A 50 -13.05 -3.16 2.92
N ALA A 51 -13.99 -2.35 2.42
CA ALA A 51 -13.89 -0.89 2.51
C ALA A 51 -13.83 -0.42 3.97
N VAL A 52 -14.71 -0.96 4.83
CA VAL A 52 -14.72 -0.66 6.27
C VAL A 52 -13.40 -1.09 6.93
N LEU A 53 -12.89 -2.27 6.57
CA LEU A 53 -11.61 -2.76 7.07
C LEU A 53 -10.47 -1.81 6.70
N HIS A 54 -10.40 -1.33 5.45
CA HIS A 54 -9.37 -0.40 5.02
C HIS A 54 -9.45 0.95 5.72
N LEU A 55 -10.64 1.47 5.98
CA LEU A 55 -10.80 2.68 6.80
C LEU A 55 -10.25 2.48 8.22
N ALA A 56 -10.58 1.34 8.85
CA ALA A 56 -10.07 1.00 10.17
C ALA A 56 -8.55 0.84 10.18
N LEU A 57 -7.98 0.17 9.17
CA LEU A 57 -6.54 0.04 8.98
C LEU A 57 -5.86 1.40 8.79
N GLY A 58 -6.46 2.30 8.01
CA GLY A 58 -5.92 3.65 7.80
C GLY A 58 -5.82 4.45 9.09
N GLY A 59 -6.87 4.38 9.92
CA GLY A 59 -6.85 4.97 11.27
C GLY A 59 -5.81 4.34 12.18
N PHE A 60 -5.75 3.00 12.21
CA PHE A 60 -4.80 2.26 13.04
C PHE A 60 -3.34 2.51 12.65
N PHE A 61 -3.01 2.51 11.36
CA PHE A 61 -1.67 2.80 10.88
C PHE A 61 -1.25 4.24 11.16
N THR A 62 -2.19 5.18 11.06
CA THR A 62 -1.95 6.57 11.46
C THR A 62 -1.71 6.69 12.95
N TYR A 63 -2.48 5.96 13.78
CA TYR A 63 -2.22 5.86 15.21
C TYR A 63 -0.79 5.36 15.48
N LEU A 64 -0.34 4.30 14.81
CA LEU A 64 1.02 3.78 14.97
C LEU A 64 2.08 4.84 14.63
N LEU A 65 1.93 5.53 13.49
CA LEU A 65 2.85 6.61 13.09
C LEU A 65 2.89 7.74 14.12
N LEU A 66 1.72 8.25 14.53
CA LEU A 66 1.63 9.37 15.44
C LEU A 66 2.10 9.01 16.85
N ARG A 67 1.89 7.76 17.29
CA ARG A 67 2.41 7.28 18.57
C ARG A 67 3.94 7.31 18.59
N LEU A 68 4.58 7.07 17.44
CA LEU A 68 6.05 7.15 17.32
C LEU A 68 6.57 8.58 17.32
N ILE A 69 5.85 9.50 16.66
CA ILE A 69 6.25 10.89 16.55
C ILE A 69 6.00 11.64 17.87
N THR A 70 4.79 11.53 18.41
CA THR A 70 4.33 12.33 19.56
C THR A 70 4.67 11.70 20.91
N ARG A 71 4.89 10.37 20.94
CA ARG A 71 5.00 9.57 22.17
C ARG A 71 3.78 9.67 23.10
N ASN A 72 2.65 10.21 22.62
CA ASN A 72 1.41 10.38 23.36
C ASN A 72 0.30 9.52 22.74
N GLY A 73 -0.43 8.78 23.57
CA GLY A 73 -1.45 7.82 23.11
C GLY A 73 -2.74 8.48 22.71
N TRP A 74 -3.15 9.50 23.46
CA TRP A 74 -4.34 10.29 23.16
C TRP A 74 -4.14 11.10 21.90
N ALA A 75 -3.00 11.78 21.75
CA ALA A 75 -2.68 12.50 20.51
C ALA A 75 -2.68 11.57 19.29
N ALA A 76 -2.08 10.38 19.42
CA ALA A 76 -2.06 9.37 18.36
C ALA A 76 -3.45 8.82 18.04
N LEU A 77 -4.28 8.56 19.06
CA LEU A 77 -5.63 8.03 18.89
C LEU A 77 -6.52 9.05 18.19
N THR A 78 -6.50 10.30 18.67
CA THR A 78 -7.24 11.40 18.06
C THR A 78 -6.82 11.59 16.60
N GLY A 79 -5.52 11.59 16.30
CA GLY A 79 -5.06 11.73 14.92
C GLY A 79 -5.42 10.53 14.03
N GLY A 80 -5.41 9.30 14.57
CA GLY A 80 -5.88 8.11 13.85
C GLY A 80 -7.37 8.18 13.50
N ILE A 81 -8.21 8.60 14.44
CA ILE A 81 -9.65 8.81 14.23
C ILE A 81 -9.87 9.92 13.19
N LEU A 82 -9.21 11.07 13.36
CA LEU A 82 -9.34 12.20 12.42
C LEU A 82 -8.91 11.83 11.00
N PHE A 83 -7.88 11.00 10.85
CA PHE A 83 -7.47 10.51 9.53
C PHE A 83 -8.50 9.55 8.93
N ALA A 84 -8.94 8.54 9.69
CA ALA A 84 -9.93 7.56 9.24
C ALA A 84 -11.24 8.22 8.78
N PHE A 85 -11.68 9.25 9.50
CA PHE A 85 -12.91 10.00 9.21
C PHE A 85 -12.66 11.33 8.49
N SER A 86 -11.48 11.52 7.93
CA SER A 86 -11.17 12.72 7.14
C SER A 86 -12.01 12.77 5.86
N GLY A 87 -12.34 13.97 5.39
CA GLY A 87 -13.15 14.15 4.17
C GLY A 87 -12.54 13.48 2.92
N TYR A 88 -11.21 13.31 2.89
CA TYR A 88 -10.57 12.54 1.82
C TYR A 88 -10.96 11.07 1.88
N LEU A 89 -10.81 10.39 3.03
CA LEU A 89 -11.09 8.95 3.13
C LEU A 89 -12.57 8.60 3.15
N THR A 90 -13.44 9.50 3.61
CA THR A 90 -14.90 9.26 3.69
C THR A 90 -15.68 9.74 2.47
N GLY A 91 -15.05 10.53 1.59
CA GLY A 91 -15.68 11.05 0.37
C GLY A 91 -15.65 10.06 -0.80
N TYR A 92 -14.73 10.29 -1.74
CA TYR A 92 -14.63 9.53 -2.99
C TYR A 92 -14.00 8.11 -2.89
N PRO A 93 -12.97 7.85 -2.05
CA PRO A 93 -12.30 6.54 -2.00
C PRO A 93 -13.19 5.33 -1.69
N PRO A 94 -14.25 5.42 -0.86
CA PRO A 94 -15.19 4.31 -0.69
C PRO A 94 -15.98 3.96 -1.96
N LEU A 95 -16.14 4.91 -2.89
CA LEU A 95 -16.77 4.70 -4.20
C LEU A 95 -15.80 4.09 -5.23
N GLN A 96 -14.49 4.25 -5.03
CA GLN A 96 -13.44 3.64 -5.84
C GLN A 96 -12.41 2.93 -4.96
N LEU A 97 -12.72 1.67 -4.64
CA LEU A 97 -12.01 0.89 -3.63
C LEU A 97 -10.48 0.79 -3.86
N ALA A 98 -10.01 0.82 -5.11
CA ALA A 98 -8.59 0.84 -5.45
C ALA A 98 -7.85 2.08 -4.89
N VAL A 99 -8.51 3.25 -4.85
CA VAL A 99 -7.97 4.48 -4.23
C VAL A 99 -7.79 4.26 -2.74
N LEU A 100 -8.82 3.74 -2.06
CA LEU A 100 -8.83 3.49 -0.63
C LEU A 100 -7.76 2.46 -0.24
N ARG A 101 -7.73 1.32 -0.94
CA ARG A 101 -6.71 0.25 -0.78
C ARG A 101 -5.30 0.81 -0.88
N SER A 102 -5.03 1.66 -1.86
CA SER A 102 -3.70 2.22 -2.09
C SER A 102 -3.29 3.25 -1.02
N ALA A 103 -4.21 4.16 -0.64
CA ALA A 103 -3.90 5.27 0.25
C ALA A 103 -3.62 4.85 1.70
N VAL A 104 -4.30 3.80 2.17
CA VAL A 104 -4.28 3.36 3.57
C VAL A 104 -2.91 2.88 4.04
N TRP A 105 -2.04 2.42 3.14
CA TRP A 105 -0.72 1.91 3.49
C TRP A 105 0.33 2.99 3.77
N LEU A 106 0.08 4.24 3.36
CA LEU A 106 1.04 5.34 3.53
C LEU A 106 1.49 5.53 4.99
N PRO A 107 0.59 5.65 6.00
CA PRO A 107 1.03 5.91 7.37
C PRO A 107 1.87 4.76 7.93
N LEU A 108 1.55 3.51 7.58
CA LEU A 108 2.32 2.34 8.00
C LEU A 108 3.72 2.34 7.39
N LEU A 109 3.83 2.64 6.10
CA LEU A 109 5.12 2.77 5.41
C LEU A 109 6.01 3.81 6.08
N LEU A 110 5.46 5.01 6.34
CA LEU A 110 6.21 6.09 7.01
C LEU A 110 6.65 5.67 8.43
N ALA A 111 5.78 4.97 9.16
CA ALA A 111 6.08 4.46 10.50
C ALA A 111 7.21 3.43 10.49
N LEU A 112 7.19 2.49 9.56
CA LEU A 112 8.23 1.49 9.38
C LEU A 112 9.57 2.11 9.00
N LEU A 113 9.58 3.05 8.04
CA LEU A 113 10.78 3.76 7.62
C LEU A 113 11.39 4.58 8.76
N LEU A 114 10.57 5.31 9.52
CA LEU A 114 11.02 6.07 10.70
C LEU A 114 11.66 5.14 11.74
N HIS A 115 10.99 4.02 12.03
CA HIS A 115 11.51 3.02 12.97
C HIS A 115 12.80 2.35 12.49
N ALA A 116 12.91 2.08 11.19
CA ALA A 116 14.08 1.46 10.58
C ALA A 116 15.27 2.43 10.60
N ALA A 117 15.06 3.70 10.24
CA ALA A 117 16.10 4.73 10.31
C ALA A 117 16.63 4.97 11.74
N GLY A 118 15.79 4.77 12.77
CA GLY A 118 16.20 4.86 14.17
C GLY A 118 17.05 3.68 14.67
N ARG A 119 16.98 2.52 14.01
CA ARG A 119 17.75 1.30 14.32
C ARG A 119 18.13 0.60 13.00
N PRO A 120 19.04 1.21 12.21
CA PRO A 120 19.26 0.83 10.82
C PRO A 120 19.85 -0.58 10.65
N GLU A 121 20.43 -1.15 11.70
CA GLU A 121 20.91 -2.53 11.77
C GLU A 121 19.79 -3.58 11.69
N ARG A 122 18.54 -3.22 11.98
CA ARG A 122 17.41 -4.15 12.01
C ARG A 122 16.76 -4.30 10.63
N LEU A 123 17.31 -5.22 9.84
CA LEU A 123 16.88 -5.49 8.45
C LEU A 123 15.38 -5.80 8.30
N LEU A 124 14.78 -6.49 9.27
CA LEU A 124 13.35 -6.86 9.22
C LEU A 124 12.44 -5.65 8.95
N ARG A 125 12.77 -4.47 9.48
CA ARG A 125 11.93 -3.27 9.30
C ARG A 125 12.02 -2.71 7.89
N TRP A 126 13.19 -2.78 7.26
CA TRP A 126 13.39 -2.44 5.86
C TRP A 126 12.67 -3.43 4.94
N LEU A 127 12.77 -4.73 5.24
CA LEU A 127 12.02 -5.77 4.52
C LEU A 127 10.51 -5.54 4.61
N LEU A 128 9.97 -5.31 5.81
CA LEU A 128 8.56 -5.01 6.01
C LEU A 128 8.14 -3.73 5.28
N ALA A 129 8.96 -2.67 5.30
CA ALA A 129 8.68 -1.46 4.54
C ALA A 129 8.58 -1.75 3.02
N GLY A 130 9.48 -2.59 2.49
CA GLY A 130 9.45 -3.02 1.09
C GLY A 130 8.19 -3.81 0.74
N VAL A 131 7.79 -4.73 1.63
CA VAL A 131 6.54 -5.49 1.50
C VAL A 131 5.34 -4.54 1.49
N ILE A 132 5.24 -3.62 2.45
CA ILE A 132 4.11 -2.67 2.51
C ILE A 132 4.07 -1.75 1.29
N TYR A 133 5.23 -1.33 0.78
CA TYR A 133 5.31 -0.52 -0.43
C TYR A 133 4.85 -1.31 -1.68
N ALA A 134 5.23 -2.58 -1.80
CA ALA A 134 4.70 -3.46 -2.85
C ALA A 134 3.19 -3.69 -2.71
N VAL A 135 2.68 -3.94 -1.50
CA VAL A 135 1.25 -4.11 -1.25
C VAL A 135 0.47 -2.86 -1.67
N ALA A 136 1.00 -1.67 -1.39
CA ALA A 136 0.41 -0.41 -1.83
C ALA A 136 0.39 -0.25 -3.37
N PHE A 137 1.41 -0.77 -4.07
CA PHE A 137 1.43 -0.80 -5.54
C PHE A 137 0.39 -1.77 -6.10
N LEU A 138 0.30 -2.97 -5.52
CA LEU A 138 -0.60 -4.03 -5.97
C LEU A 138 -2.09 -3.70 -5.75
N ALA A 139 -2.40 -2.69 -4.95
CA ALA A 139 -3.77 -2.19 -4.72
C ALA A 139 -4.47 -1.64 -5.98
N GLY A 140 -3.73 -1.44 -7.07
CA GLY A 140 -4.29 -1.27 -8.40
C GLY A 140 -4.64 0.17 -8.79
N HIS A 141 -4.17 1.17 -8.05
CA HIS A 141 -4.35 2.57 -8.46
C HIS A 141 -3.03 3.34 -8.63
N PRO A 142 -2.48 3.39 -9.86
CA PRO A 142 -1.18 4.02 -10.14
C PRO A 142 -1.07 5.48 -9.68
N GLN A 143 -2.15 6.27 -9.83
CA GLN A 143 -2.14 7.69 -9.45
C GLN A 143 -2.03 7.88 -7.94
N THR A 144 -2.80 7.15 -7.14
CA THR A 144 -2.69 7.20 -5.68
C THR A 144 -1.36 6.64 -5.20
N PHE A 145 -0.86 5.58 -5.82
CA PHE A 145 0.47 5.04 -5.52
C PHE A 145 1.58 6.06 -5.80
N LEU A 146 1.48 6.84 -6.88
CA LEU A 146 2.43 7.91 -7.20
C LEU A 146 2.40 9.02 -6.15
N HIS A 147 1.22 9.46 -5.70
CA HIS A 147 1.12 10.43 -4.60
C HIS A 147 1.73 9.91 -3.29
N LEU A 148 1.43 8.64 -2.94
CA LEU A 148 2.05 7.97 -1.80
C LEU A 148 3.58 7.95 -1.94
N SER A 149 4.09 7.66 -3.13
CA SER A 149 5.52 7.61 -3.43
C SER A 149 6.20 8.97 -3.31
N TYR A 150 5.53 10.07 -3.67
CA TYR A 150 6.07 11.42 -3.45
C TYR A 150 6.23 11.73 -1.96
N VAL A 151 5.21 11.41 -1.14
CA VAL A 151 5.29 11.63 0.31
C VAL A 151 6.34 10.72 0.94
N ALA A 152 6.39 9.44 0.56
CA ALA A 152 7.41 8.51 1.02
C ALA A 152 8.82 8.96 0.59
N GLY A 153 9.00 9.44 -0.64
CA GLY A 153 10.26 9.99 -1.14
C GLY A 153 10.73 11.17 -0.29
N ALA A 154 9.88 12.18 -0.10
CA ALA A 154 10.19 13.33 0.76
C ALA A 154 10.55 12.89 2.19
N TRP A 155 9.82 11.92 2.75
CA TRP A 155 10.10 11.37 4.07
C TRP A 155 11.45 10.66 4.14
N THR A 156 11.79 9.84 3.14
CA THR A 156 13.10 9.15 3.10
C THR A 156 14.26 10.11 2.96
N LEU A 157 14.11 11.19 2.18
CA LEU A 157 15.11 12.25 2.07
C LEU A 157 15.35 12.94 3.42
N LEU A 158 14.27 13.25 4.15
CA LEU A 158 14.37 13.79 5.52
C LEU A 158 15.10 12.81 6.45
N LEU A 159 14.74 11.53 6.45
CA LEU A 159 15.38 10.51 7.29
C LEU A 159 16.86 10.34 6.94
N LEU A 160 17.21 10.39 5.65
CA LEU A 160 18.59 10.33 5.19
C LEU A 160 19.37 11.54 5.67
N ALA A 161 18.84 12.76 5.50
CA ALA A 161 19.47 13.99 6.00
C ALA A 161 19.72 13.95 7.52
N LEU A 162 18.76 13.44 8.30
CA LEU A 162 18.92 13.25 9.74
C LEU A 162 19.97 12.18 10.09
N SER A 163 20.08 11.13 9.28
CA SER A 163 21.06 10.05 9.49
C SER A 163 22.49 10.47 9.16
N VAL A 164 22.69 11.44 8.24
CA VAL A 164 24.00 12.03 7.95
C VAL A 164 24.57 12.70 9.20
N ARG A 165 23.75 13.48 9.91
CA ARG A 165 24.15 14.13 11.17
C ARG A 165 24.51 13.13 12.27
N ARG A 166 23.97 11.92 12.23
CA ARG A 166 24.23 10.83 13.19
C ARG A 166 25.35 9.89 12.76
N GLY A 167 25.92 10.07 11.57
CA GLY A 167 26.92 9.15 11.00
C GLY A 167 26.37 7.78 10.59
N THR A 168 25.04 7.58 10.57
CA THR A 168 24.41 6.28 10.25
C THR A 168 23.91 6.19 8.80
N TRP A 169 24.15 7.22 7.99
CA TRP A 169 23.63 7.33 6.62
C TRP A 169 23.96 6.16 5.68
N PRO A 170 25.14 5.47 5.73
CA PRO A 170 25.39 4.37 4.82
C PRO A 170 24.45 3.19 5.08
N ARG A 171 24.13 2.94 6.36
CA ARG A 171 23.21 1.87 6.75
C ARG A 171 21.76 2.21 6.41
N VAL A 172 21.38 3.47 6.57
CA VAL A 172 20.05 3.96 6.16
C VAL A 172 19.89 3.86 4.65
N LEU A 173 20.90 4.29 3.87
CA LEU A 173 20.90 4.16 2.42
C LEU A 173 20.81 2.69 1.98
N GLY A 174 21.63 1.81 2.56
CA GLY A 174 21.56 0.36 2.28
C GLY A 174 20.19 -0.24 2.61
N GLY A 175 19.58 0.18 3.73
CA GLY A 175 18.22 -0.22 4.10
C GLY A 175 17.15 0.28 3.11
N LEU A 176 17.27 1.51 2.61
CA LEU A 176 16.38 2.05 1.58
C LEU A 176 16.52 1.31 0.24
N VAL A 177 17.74 0.98 -0.16
CA VAL A 177 18.00 0.14 -1.34
C VAL A 177 17.34 -1.23 -1.16
N LEU A 178 17.48 -1.86 0.01
CA LEU A 178 16.82 -3.12 0.33
C LEU A 178 15.29 -3.01 0.24
N THR A 179 14.69 -1.97 0.81
CA THR A 179 13.24 -1.69 0.68
C THR A 179 12.82 -1.61 -0.79
N GLY A 180 13.58 -0.88 -1.61
CA GLY A 180 13.31 -0.73 -3.04
C GLY A 180 13.43 -2.05 -3.82
N LEU A 181 14.46 -2.85 -3.55
CA LEU A 181 14.66 -4.16 -4.18
C LEU A 181 13.54 -5.14 -3.82
N VAL A 182 13.14 -5.20 -2.55
CA VAL A 182 12.02 -6.04 -2.10
C VAL A 182 10.73 -5.60 -2.77
N ALA A 183 10.46 -4.29 -2.80
CA ALA A 183 9.25 -3.77 -3.42
C ALA A 183 9.20 -4.08 -4.92
N ALA A 184 10.29 -3.82 -5.64
CA ALA A 184 10.40 -4.12 -7.07
C ALA A 184 10.25 -5.62 -7.36
N GLY A 185 10.87 -6.48 -6.56
CA GLY A 185 10.78 -7.94 -6.70
C GLY A 185 9.36 -8.46 -6.50
N LEU A 186 8.66 -7.99 -5.46
CA LEU A 186 7.28 -8.40 -5.19
C LEU A 186 6.27 -7.82 -6.19
N SER A 187 6.50 -6.60 -6.68
CA SER A 187 5.65 -5.97 -7.69
C SER A 187 5.92 -6.46 -9.12
N ALA A 188 7.02 -7.20 -9.35
CA ALA A 188 7.41 -7.67 -10.69
C ALA A 188 6.32 -8.52 -11.37
N ALA A 189 5.59 -9.33 -10.60
CA ALA A 189 4.51 -10.17 -11.12
C ALA A 189 3.39 -9.36 -11.80
N GLN A 190 3.13 -8.14 -11.32
CA GLN A 190 2.17 -7.22 -11.94
C GLN A 190 2.84 -6.27 -12.95
N LEU A 191 4.05 -5.79 -12.66
CA LEU A 191 4.75 -4.81 -13.49
C LEU A 191 5.15 -5.37 -14.86
N LEU A 192 5.67 -6.61 -14.93
CA LEU A 192 6.18 -7.17 -16.18
C LEU A 192 5.09 -7.31 -17.25
N PRO A 193 3.91 -7.93 -16.97
CA PRO A 193 2.83 -8.00 -17.94
C PRO A 193 2.30 -6.61 -18.36
N SER A 194 2.23 -5.67 -17.41
CA SER A 194 1.78 -4.30 -17.66
C SER A 194 2.71 -3.55 -18.62
N LEU A 195 4.02 -3.72 -18.46
CA LEU A 195 5.05 -3.13 -19.33
C LEU A 195 5.05 -3.75 -20.72
N GLU A 196 4.85 -5.05 -20.82
CA GLU A 196 4.70 -5.73 -22.11
C GLU A 196 3.49 -5.19 -22.87
N PHE A 197 2.34 -5.05 -22.19
CA PHE A 197 1.13 -4.51 -22.79
C PHE A 197 1.31 -3.07 -23.30
N THR A 198 1.99 -2.21 -22.54
CA THR A 198 2.25 -0.81 -22.94
C THR A 198 3.15 -0.71 -24.18
N ARG A 199 3.97 -1.73 -24.46
CA ARG A 199 4.80 -1.76 -25.69
C ARG A 199 4.04 -2.19 -26.93
N LEU A 200 2.89 -2.85 -26.75
CA LEU A 200 2.06 -3.39 -27.83
C LEU A 200 0.92 -2.44 -28.22
N SER A 201 0.66 -1.41 -27.41
CA SER A 201 -0.31 -0.33 -27.65
C SER A 201 0.34 0.89 -28.30
#